data_AF-A0A8J5JSQ1-F1
#
_entry.id   AF-A0A8J5JSQ1-F1
#
_cell.length_a   1.000
_cell.length_b   1.000
_cell.length_c   1.000
_cell.angle_alpha   90.00
_cell.angle_beta   90.00
_cell.angle_gamma   90.00
#
_symmetry.space_group_name_H-M   'P 1'
#
loop_
_entity.id
_entity.type
_entity.pdbx_description
1 polymer ?
#
loop_
_entity_poly.entity_id
_entity_poly.type
_entity_poly.pdbx_seq_one_letter_code
_entity_poly.pdbx_strand_id
1 'polypeptide(L)'
;MPKYGEEFRKFFKQSNSPVFKTLAEIMTIGPTVKEGLHQALNNKQAHMGGKRSLQQKIAEQFTLQDGSSSLYLGQESVFPGPSGWPIPHDAPYKTQLDRCIMAAVEAGLYEKWSDDMIIHTRRESQRQQRELLAERKLEEERADSARDRSLTIIHLQGPFILLFLGLGLAGLSFVVELIIISFLPQ
;
A
#
# COMPACT_ATOMS: atom_id res chain seq x y z
N MET A 1 19.43 -22.03 -9.02
CA MET A 1 17.96 -22.08 -8.84
C MET A 1 17.29 -21.34 -9.98
N PRO A 2 16.12 -21.79 -10.48
CA PRO A 2 15.35 -21.04 -11.48
C PRO A 2 14.99 -19.65 -10.96
N LYS A 3 14.71 -18.69 -11.85
CA LYS A 3 14.28 -17.35 -11.40
C LYS A 3 12.89 -17.46 -10.77
N TYR A 4 12.70 -16.80 -9.63
CA TYR A 4 11.40 -16.74 -8.96
C TYR A 4 10.31 -16.30 -9.96
N GLY A 5 9.20 -17.03 -10.04
CA GLY A 5 8.14 -16.79 -11.02
C GLY A 5 8.16 -17.69 -12.26
N GLU A 6 9.32 -18.21 -12.67
CA GLU A 6 9.43 -19.08 -13.86
C GLU A 6 8.64 -20.39 -13.71
N GLU A 7 8.57 -20.91 -12.49
CA GLU A 7 7.84 -22.15 -12.16
C GLU A 7 6.34 -22.01 -12.44
N PHE A 8 5.74 -20.87 -12.10
CA PHE A 8 4.32 -20.61 -12.38
C PHE A 8 4.04 -20.59 -13.88
N ARG A 9 4.86 -19.87 -14.65
CA ARG A 9 4.70 -19.80 -16.10
C ARG A 9 4.88 -21.17 -16.75
N LYS A 10 5.88 -21.94 -16.29
CA LYS A 10 6.13 -23.30 -16.77
C LYS A 10 4.96 -24.23 -16.45
N PHE A 11 4.45 -24.19 -15.21
CA PHE A 11 3.28 -24.96 -14.79
C PHE A 11 2.06 -24.68 -15.68
N PHE A 12 1.72 -23.41 -15.89
CA PHE A 12 0.57 -23.04 -16.71
C PHE A 12 0.74 -23.43 -18.18
N LYS A 13 1.95 -23.30 -18.73
CA LYS A 13 2.27 -23.70 -20.11
C LYS A 13 2.16 -25.22 -20.32
N GLN A 14 2.49 -26.01 -19.30
CA GLN A 14 2.41 -27.46 -19.32
C GLN A 14 1.01 -28.02 -19.03
N SER A 15 0.08 -27.17 -18.59
CA SER A 15 -1.30 -27.60 -18.30
C SER A 15 -2.05 -28.01 -19.58
N ASN A 16 -3.00 -28.92 -19.44
CA ASN A 16 -3.94 -29.28 -20.52
C ASN A 16 -5.06 -28.24 -20.69
N SER A 17 -5.25 -27.33 -19.73
CA SER A 17 -6.29 -26.31 -19.79
C SER A 17 -5.92 -25.21 -20.80
N PRO A 18 -6.80 -24.87 -21.77
CA PRO A 18 -6.55 -23.78 -22.70
C PRO A 18 -6.43 -22.43 -21.98
N VAL A 19 -7.21 -22.22 -20.91
CA VAL A 19 -7.20 -21.00 -20.10
C VAL A 19 -5.82 -20.78 -19.46
N PHE A 20 -5.21 -21.84 -18.91
CA PHE A 20 -3.88 -21.73 -18.31
C PHE A 20 -2.78 -21.52 -19.35
N LYS A 21 -2.90 -22.11 -20.55
CA LYS A 21 -1.96 -21.82 -21.64
C LYS A 21 -2.02 -20.34 -22.06
N THR A 22 -3.23 -19.79 -22.26
CA THR A 22 -3.40 -18.36 -22.56
C THR A 22 -2.84 -17.48 -21.44
N LEU A 23 -3.08 -17.85 -20.17
CA LEU A 23 -2.52 -17.13 -19.02
C LEU A 23 -0.98 -17.13 -19.05
N ALA A 24 -0.35 -18.27 -19.36
CA ALA A 24 1.11 -18.39 -19.45
C ALA A 24 1.73 -17.54 -20.56
N GLU A 25 1.00 -17.29 -21.64
CA GLU A 25 1.43 -16.47 -22.77
C GLU A 25 1.45 -14.98 -22.42
N ILE A 26 0.44 -14.50 -21.68
CA ILE A 26 0.34 -13.09 -21.26
C ILE A 26 1.13 -12.76 -19.99
N MET A 27 1.60 -13.76 -19.25
CA MET A 27 2.38 -13.56 -18.03
C MET A 27 3.77 -12.95 -18.30
N THR A 28 4.08 -11.89 -17.57
CA THR A 28 5.40 -11.26 -17.51
C THR A 28 6.07 -11.56 -16.17
N ILE A 29 7.37 -11.86 -16.20
CA ILE A 29 8.15 -12.16 -14.99
C ILE A 29 8.77 -10.86 -14.51
N GLY A 30 8.30 -10.37 -13.36
CA GLY A 30 8.86 -9.21 -12.68
C GLY A 30 10.13 -9.56 -11.88
N PRO A 31 10.96 -8.56 -11.54
CA PRO A 31 12.20 -8.79 -10.80
C PRO A 31 11.99 -9.05 -9.31
N THR A 32 10.99 -8.41 -8.68
CA THR A 32 10.70 -8.56 -7.25
C THR A 32 9.20 -8.57 -6.97
N VAL A 33 8.80 -9.21 -5.87
CA VAL A 33 7.40 -9.21 -5.39
C VAL A 33 6.93 -7.78 -5.10
N LYS A 34 7.79 -6.95 -4.49
CA LYS A 34 7.48 -5.57 -4.15
C LYS A 34 7.14 -4.74 -5.39
N GLU A 35 7.97 -4.82 -6.43
CA GLU A 35 7.69 -4.12 -7.69
C GLU A 35 6.43 -4.64 -8.36
N GLY A 36 6.20 -5.96 -8.34
CA GLY A 36 4.96 -6.55 -8.85
C GLY A 36 3.71 -6.03 -8.14
N LEU A 37 3.76 -5.89 -6.81
CA LEU A 37 2.66 -5.31 -6.03
C LEU A 37 2.47 -3.80 -6.31
N HIS A 38 3.55 -3.03 -6.49
CA HIS A 38 3.44 -1.63 -6.92
C HIS A 38 2.86 -1.49 -8.33
N GLN A 39 3.24 -2.35 -9.27
CA GLN A 39 2.64 -2.39 -10.60
C GLN A 39 1.15 -2.75 -10.53
N ALA A 40 0.77 -3.68 -9.64
CA ALA A 40 -0.65 -3.99 -9.45
C ALA A 40 -1.45 -2.78 -8.97
N LEU A 41 -0.88 -1.99 -8.06
CA LEU A 41 -1.50 -0.76 -7.56
C LEU A 41 -1.61 0.33 -8.62
N ASN A 42 -0.57 0.52 -9.44
CA ASN A 42 -0.46 1.67 -10.35
C ASN A 42 -0.94 1.40 -11.78
N ASN A 43 -0.78 0.17 -12.28
CA ASN A 43 -0.88 -0.15 -13.72
C ASN A 43 -2.12 -0.99 -14.08
N LYS A 44 -3.12 -1.09 -13.19
CA LYS A 44 -4.32 -1.95 -13.38
C LYS A 44 -3.95 -3.40 -13.75
N GLN A 45 -2.93 -3.94 -13.10
CA GLN A 45 -2.43 -5.29 -13.31
C GLN A 45 -2.66 -6.16 -12.07
N ALA A 46 -2.58 -7.47 -12.23
CA ALA A 46 -2.59 -8.42 -11.12
C ALA A 46 -1.19 -9.01 -10.93
N HIS A 47 -0.80 -9.23 -9.68
CA HIS A 47 0.44 -9.93 -9.35
C HIS A 47 0.14 -11.33 -8.80
N MET A 48 0.85 -12.33 -9.30
CA MET A 48 0.74 -13.72 -8.86
C MET A 48 1.98 -14.13 -8.05
N GLY A 49 1.74 -14.84 -6.94
CA GLY A 49 2.77 -15.34 -6.04
C GLY A 49 2.17 -16.22 -4.95
N GLY A 50 3.00 -16.72 -4.04
CA GLY A 50 2.54 -17.55 -2.93
C GLY A 50 1.61 -16.77 -1.99
N LYS A 51 0.41 -17.31 -1.71
CA LYS A 51 -0.63 -16.65 -0.91
C LYS A 51 -0.10 -16.03 0.37
N ARG A 52 0.60 -16.81 1.21
CA ARG A 52 1.12 -16.35 2.50
C ARG A 52 2.20 -15.28 2.36
N SER A 53 3.10 -15.43 1.38
CA SER A 53 4.12 -14.42 1.09
C SER A 53 3.50 -13.10 0.67
N LEU A 54 2.46 -13.14 -0.19
CA LEU A 54 1.72 -11.95 -0.60
C LEU A 54 0.98 -11.32 0.58
N GLN A 55 0.30 -12.11 1.41
CA GLN A 55 -0.37 -11.61 2.62
C GLN A 55 0.59 -10.87 3.54
N GLN A 56 1.77 -11.46 3.78
CA GLN A 56 2.79 -10.84 4.62
C GLN A 56 3.31 -9.54 4.00
N LYS A 57 3.63 -9.52 2.70
CA LYS A 57 4.15 -8.32 2.03
C LYS A 57 3.12 -7.19 1.94
N ILE A 58 1.85 -7.53 1.74
CA ILE A 58 0.74 -6.58 1.78
C ILE A 58 0.57 -6.02 3.21
N ALA A 59 0.61 -6.88 4.23
CA ALA A 59 0.53 -6.46 5.63
C ALA A 59 1.69 -5.55 6.05
N GLU A 60 2.89 -5.80 5.52
CA GLU A 60 4.11 -5.04 5.84
C GLU A 60 4.13 -3.66 5.18
N GLN A 61 3.80 -3.58 3.88
CA GLN A 61 4.13 -2.39 3.06
C GLN A 61 2.93 -1.71 2.40
N PHE A 62 1.77 -2.36 2.35
CA PHE A 62 0.58 -1.86 1.64
C PHE A 62 -0.64 -1.70 2.58
N THR A 63 -0.40 -1.75 3.89
CA THR A 63 -1.41 -1.46 4.90
C THR A 63 -1.25 -0.01 5.37
N LEU A 64 -2.34 0.75 5.29
CA LEU A 64 -2.45 2.14 5.69
C LEU A 64 -2.59 2.26 7.22
N GLN A 65 -2.45 3.48 7.74
CA GLN A 65 -2.47 3.75 9.19
C GLN A 65 -3.83 3.48 9.84
N ASP A 66 -4.90 3.55 9.06
CA ASP A 66 -6.26 3.18 9.48
C ASP A 66 -6.46 1.65 9.55
N GLY A 67 -5.46 0.87 9.14
CA GLY A 67 -5.52 -0.59 9.07
C GLY A 67 -6.17 -1.12 7.80
N SER A 68 -6.57 -0.26 6.87
CA SER A 68 -7.05 -0.68 5.55
C SER A 68 -5.87 -1.09 4.65
N SER A 69 -6.11 -2.03 3.75
CA SER A 69 -5.10 -2.49 2.79
C SER A 69 -5.41 -1.94 1.41
N SER A 70 -4.42 -1.34 0.74
CA SER A 70 -4.57 -0.82 -0.62
C SER A 70 -4.66 -1.94 -1.68
N LEU A 71 -4.30 -3.16 -1.31
CA LEU A 71 -4.35 -4.34 -2.18
C LEU A 71 -5.22 -5.42 -1.53
N TYR A 72 -6.01 -6.11 -2.35
CA TYR A 72 -6.75 -7.29 -1.93
C TYR A 72 -6.10 -8.55 -2.50
N LEU A 73 -6.28 -9.67 -1.80
CA LEU A 73 -5.81 -10.97 -2.24
C LEU A 73 -7.00 -11.82 -2.68
N GLY A 74 -6.85 -12.55 -3.78
CA GLY A 74 -7.83 -13.55 -4.19
C GLY A 74 -8.03 -14.61 -3.09
N GLN A 75 -9.27 -15.06 -2.88
CA GLN A 75 -9.58 -16.05 -1.85
C GLN A 75 -8.90 -17.40 -2.14
N GLU A 76 -8.95 -17.82 -3.40
CA GLU A 76 -8.47 -19.12 -3.84
C GLU A 76 -7.06 -19.05 -4.45
N SER A 77 -6.32 -20.14 -4.29
CA SER A 77 -5.03 -20.31 -4.95
C SER A 77 -5.23 -21.04 -6.26
N VAL A 78 -4.78 -20.43 -7.36
CA VAL A 78 -4.82 -21.04 -8.71
C VAL A 78 -3.79 -22.17 -8.85
N PHE A 79 -2.79 -22.19 -7.95
CA PHE A 79 -1.74 -23.18 -7.90
C PHE A 79 -1.56 -23.69 -6.46
N PRO A 80 -1.68 -25.00 -6.20
CA PRO A 80 -1.29 -25.55 -4.91
C PRO A 80 0.24 -25.50 -4.83
N GLY A 81 0.77 -24.61 -3.99
CA GLY A 81 2.20 -24.53 -3.72
C GLY A 81 2.55 -25.44 -2.53
N PRO A 82 3.09 -26.66 -2.76
CA PRO A 82 3.55 -27.47 -1.64
C PRO A 82 4.71 -26.74 -0.97
N SER A 83 4.58 -26.50 0.33
CA SER A 83 5.68 -26.06 1.18
C SER A 83 6.17 -27.27 1.96
N GLY A 84 7.48 -27.51 1.94
CA GLY A 84 8.07 -28.66 2.62
C GLY A 84 9.50 -28.37 3.03
N TRP A 85 10.02 -29.19 3.93
CA TRP A 85 11.42 -29.11 4.32
C TRP A 85 12.26 -30.04 3.46
N PRO A 86 13.36 -29.55 2.85
CA PRO A 86 14.28 -30.40 2.14
C PRO A 86 15.02 -31.26 3.16
N ILE A 87 14.80 -32.57 3.11
CA ILE A 87 15.47 -33.55 3.98
C ILE A 87 16.35 -34.43 3.10
N PRO A 88 17.59 -34.74 3.50
CA PRO A 88 18.42 -35.71 2.81
C PRO A 88 17.69 -37.04 2.61
N HIS A 89 17.93 -37.67 1.47
CA HIS A 89 17.44 -39.02 1.21
C HIS A 89 17.97 -39.96 2.32
N ASP A 90 17.10 -40.83 2.84
CA ASP A 90 17.38 -41.79 3.93
C ASP A 90 17.76 -41.20 5.30
N ALA A 91 17.38 -39.95 5.60
CA ALA A 91 17.56 -39.40 6.93
C ALA A 91 16.82 -40.25 8.00
N PRO A 92 17.51 -40.77 9.03
CA PRO A 92 16.92 -41.70 10.01
C PRO A 92 15.84 -41.05 10.88
N TYR A 93 15.80 -39.71 10.92
CA TYR A 93 14.82 -38.91 11.67
C TYR A 93 13.61 -38.49 10.83
N LYS A 94 13.56 -38.82 9.53
CA LYS A 94 12.48 -38.35 8.63
C LYS A 94 11.11 -38.75 9.15
N THR A 95 10.94 -40.00 9.57
CA THR A 95 9.64 -40.51 10.05
C THR A 95 9.18 -39.81 11.32
N GLN A 96 10.10 -39.52 12.25
CA GLN A 96 9.79 -38.81 13.49
C GLN A 96 9.44 -37.35 13.19
N LEU A 97 10.19 -36.71 12.29
CA LEU A 97 9.94 -35.34 11.88
C LEU A 97 8.58 -35.18 11.19
N ASP A 98 8.25 -36.07 10.25
CA ASP A 98 6.95 -36.09 9.57
C ASP A 98 5.80 -36.22 10.58
N ARG A 99 5.93 -37.08 11.60
CA ARG A 99 4.95 -37.21 12.69
C ARG A 99 4.80 -35.93 13.50
N CYS A 100 5.92 -35.26 13.84
CA CYS A 100 5.87 -34.00 14.57
C CYS A 100 5.21 -32.88 13.77
N ILE A 101 5.50 -32.79 12.47
CA ILE A 101 4.87 -31.82 11.56
C ILE A 101 3.36 -32.08 11.52
N MET A 102 2.95 -33.33 11.30
CA MET A 102 1.54 -33.69 11.26
C MET A 102 0.84 -33.37 12.59
N ALA A 103 1.43 -33.72 13.73
CA ALA A 103 0.88 -33.38 15.03
C ALA A 103 0.72 -31.86 15.23
N ALA A 104 1.67 -31.05 14.75
CA ALA A 104 1.57 -29.59 14.82
C ALA A 104 0.46 -29.03 13.90
N VAL A 105 0.29 -29.61 12.72
CA VAL A 105 -0.78 -29.24 11.78
C VAL A 105 -2.15 -29.65 12.34
N GLU A 106 -2.29 -30.87 12.84
CA GLU A 106 -3.52 -31.39 13.44
C GLU A 106 -3.93 -30.62 14.71
N ALA A 107 -2.96 -30.17 15.50
CA ALA A 107 -3.19 -29.29 16.64
C ALA A 107 -3.54 -27.83 16.24
N GLY A 108 -3.54 -27.50 14.95
CA GLY A 108 -3.83 -26.16 14.44
C GLY A 108 -2.73 -25.13 14.71
N LEU A 109 -1.54 -25.56 15.15
CA LEU A 109 -0.43 -24.65 15.49
C LEU A 109 0.09 -23.92 14.25
N TYR A 110 0.09 -24.59 13.09
CA TYR A 110 0.54 -23.99 11.84
C TYR A 110 -0.30 -22.78 11.42
N GLU A 111 -1.63 -22.88 11.52
CA GLU A 111 -2.52 -21.77 11.18
C GLU A 111 -2.42 -20.66 12.22
N LYS A 112 -2.42 -21.02 13.52
CA LYS A 112 -2.23 -20.04 14.59
C LYS A 112 -0.94 -19.23 14.41
N TRP A 113 0.19 -19.88 14.18
CA TRP A 113 1.47 -19.17 14.00
C TRP A 113 1.48 -18.31 12.75
N SER A 114 0.83 -18.75 11.68
CA SER A 114 0.68 -17.96 10.47
C SER A 114 -0.12 -16.69 10.73
N ASP A 115 -1.24 -16.79 11.44
CA ASP A 115 -2.08 -15.64 11.80
C ASP A 115 -1.36 -14.69 12.77
N ASP A 116 -0.72 -15.23 13.81
CA ASP A 116 0.08 -14.48 14.77
C ASP A 116 1.19 -13.69 14.07
N MET A 117 1.87 -14.30 13.08
CA MET A 117 2.91 -13.64 12.28
C MET A 117 2.35 -12.46 11.48
N ILE A 118 1.18 -12.60 10.85
CA ILE A 118 0.55 -11.50 10.10
C ILE A 118 0.12 -10.38 11.05
N ILE A 119 -0.47 -10.71 12.20
CA ILE A 119 -0.87 -9.74 13.22
C ILE A 119 0.36 -8.98 13.73
N HIS A 120 1.46 -9.69 14.01
CA HIS A 120 2.72 -9.10 14.44
C HIS A 120 3.27 -8.14 13.38
N THR A 121 3.34 -8.60 12.13
CA THR A 121 3.82 -7.80 10.99
C THR A 121 3.03 -6.50 10.83
N ARG A 122 1.69 -6.55 10.98
CA ARG A 122 0.85 -5.34 10.92
C ARG A 122 1.17 -4.36 12.05
N ARG A 123 1.32 -4.87 13.28
CA ARG A 123 1.65 -4.03 14.44
C ARG A 123 3.03 -3.38 14.29
N GLU A 124 4.01 -4.14 13.81
CA GLU A 124 5.36 -3.62 13.54
C GLU A 124 5.35 -2.56 12.44
N SER A 125 4.66 -2.82 11.32
CA SER A 125 4.52 -1.85 10.23
C SER A 125 3.88 -0.54 10.71
N GLN A 126 2.80 -0.63 11.49
CA GLN A 126 2.15 0.54 12.08
C GLN A 126 3.09 1.30 13.02
N ARG A 127 3.87 0.59 13.83
CA ARG A 127 4.85 1.21 14.73
C ARG A 127 5.93 1.95 13.94
N GLN A 128 6.52 1.31 12.92
CA GLN A 128 7.52 1.93 12.06
C GLN A 128 6.96 3.16 11.33
N GLN A 129 5.73 3.10 10.81
CA GLN A 129 5.09 4.26 10.17
C GLN A 129 4.89 5.44 11.14
N ARG A 130 4.53 5.16 12.40
CA ARG A 130 4.39 6.20 13.43
C ARG A 130 5.72 6.83 13.81
N GLU A 131 6.77 6.01 13.94
CA GLU A 131 8.13 6.47 14.22
C GLU A 131 8.63 7.37 13.07
N LEU A 132 8.49 6.94 11.81
CA LEU A 132 8.85 7.74 10.63
C LEU A 132 8.09 9.07 10.53
N LEU A 133 6.80 9.08 10.89
CA LEU A 133 6.02 10.33 10.92
C LEU A 133 6.50 11.27 12.03
N ALA A 134 6.83 10.73 13.21
CA ALA A 134 7.35 11.53 14.31
C ALA A 134 8.71 12.14 13.94
N GLU A 135 9.59 11.37 13.31
CA GLU A 135 10.87 11.84 12.79
C GLU A 135 10.69 12.93 11.73
N ARG A 136 9.79 12.74 10.75
CA ARG A 136 9.50 13.77 9.74
C ARG A 136 8.98 15.07 10.35
N LYS A 137 8.08 14.98 11.33
CA LYS A 137 7.58 16.17 12.04
C LYS A 137 8.70 16.90 12.79
N LEU A 138 9.58 16.15 13.46
CA LEU A 138 10.74 16.73 14.14
C LEU A 138 11.74 17.36 13.16
N GLU A 139 11.93 16.77 11.97
CA GLU A 139 12.74 17.35 10.90
C GLU A 139 12.11 18.60 10.32
N GLU A 140 10.79 18.61 10.09
CA GLU A 140 10.05 19.79 9.64
C GLU A 140 10.13 20.92 10.68
N GLU A 141 9.95 20.63 11.98
CA GLU A 141 10.09 21.62 13.07
C GLU A 141 11.54 22.14 13.20
N ARG A 142 12.54 21.28 12.96
CA ARG A 142 13.96 21.69 12.92
C ARG A 142 14.28 22.52 11.68
N ALA A 143 13.71 22.19 10.53
CA ALA A 143 13.88 22.95 9.30
C ALA A 143 13.19 24.33 9.38
N ASP A 144 12.01 24.40 10.01
CA ASP A 144 11.26 25.64 10.25
C ASP A 144 11.90 26.54 11.31
N SER A 145 12.68 25.99 12.24
CA SER A 145 13.47 26.79 13.19
C SER A 145 14.82 27.25 12.63
N ALA A 146 15.35 26.56 11.61
CA ALA A 146 16.58 26.96 10.92
C ALA A 146 16.35 27.92 9.73
N ARG A 147 15.16 27.91 9.11
CA ARG A 147 14.76 28.91 8.11
C ARG A 147 14.18 30.13 8.82
N ASP A 148 14.98 31.19 8.89
CA ASP A 148 14.50 32.54 9.18
C ASP A 148 13.24 32.80 8.35
N ARG A 149 12.08 32.94 9.00
CA ARG A 149 10.75 32.86 8.37
C ARG A 149 10.58 33.94 7.29
N SER A 150 10.88 33.60 6.05
CA SER A 150 10.49 34.43 4.92
C SER A 150 8.97 34.32 4.79
N LEU A 151 8.24 35.38 5.17
CA LEU A 151 6.80 35.45 4.97
C LEU A 151 6.49 35.28 3.48
N THR A 152 6.00 34.10 3.09
CA THR A 152 5.46 33.87 1.75
C THR A 152 4.08 34.52 1.61
N ILE A 153 3.76 34.98 0.39
CA ILE A 153 2.50 35.63 -0.02
C ILE A 153 1.24 34.90 0.48
N ILE A 154 1.31 33.59 0.69
CA ILE A 154 0.22 32.75 1.21
C ILE A 154 -0.26 33.23 2.59
N HIS A 155 0.63 33.75 3.44
CA HIS A 155 0.28 34.28 4.77
C HIS A 155 -0.36 35.68 4.74
N LEU A 156 -0.26 36.38 3.61
CA LEU A 156 -0.85 37.70 3.38
C LEU A 156 -2.21 37.61 2.65
N GLN A 157 -2.67 36.40 2.32
CA GLN A 157 -3.89 36.19 1.56
C GLN A 157 -5.15 36.70 2.31
N GLY A 158 -5.21 36.53 3.64
CA GLY A 158 -6.31 37.03 4.46
C GLY A 158 -6.48 38.56 4.40
N PRO A 159 -5.41 39.34 4.69
CA PRO A 159 -5.44 40.80 4.53
C PRO A 159 -5.82 41.28 3.13
N PHE A 160 -5.36 40.62 2.07
CA PHE A 160 -5.74 40.98 0.69
C PHE A 160 -7.22 40.73 0.40
N ILE A 161 -7.79 39.62 0.89
CA ILE A 161 -9.23 39.33 0.74
C ILE A 161 -10.07 40.41 1.43
N LEU A 162 -9.67 40.82 2.65
CA LEU A 162 -10.34 41.91 3.38
C LEU A 162 -10.24 43.25 2.62
N LEU A 163 -9.09 43.56 2.05
CA LEU A 163 -8.88 44.77 1.25
C LEU A 163 -9.80 44.79 0.02
N PHE A 164 -9.85 43.70 -0.75
CA PHE A 164 -10.71 43.59 -1.93
C PHE A 164 -12.20 43.67 -1.58
N LEU A 165 -12.60 43.06 -0.48
CA LEU A 165 -13.98 43.12 0.00
C LEU A 165 -14.37 44.55 0.41
N GLY A 166 -13.49 45.26 1.12
CA GLY A 166 -13.68 46.67 1.49
C GLY A 166 -13.79 47.59 0.27
N LEU A 167 -12.91 47.41 -0.73
CA LEU A 167 -12.96 48.14 -2.00
C LEU A 167 -14.25 47.86 -2.78
N GLY A 168 -14.71 46.61 -2.81
CA GLY A 168 -15.96 46.23 -3.46
C GLY A 168 -17.18 46.88 -2.81
N LEU A 169 -17.24 46.90 -1.48
CA LEU A 169 -18.32 47.56 -0.73
C LEU A 169 -18.33 49.07 -0.92
N ALA A 170 -17.16 49.71 -0.88
CA ALA A 170 -17.03 51.14 -1.13
C ALA A 170 -17.46 51.52 -2.55
N GLY A 171 -17.04 50.72 -3.55
CA GLY A 171 -17.47 50.90 -4.94
C GLY A 171 -18.98 50.76 -5.12
N LEU A 172 -19.59 49.76 -4.48
CA LEU A 172 -21.05 49.59 -4.49
C LEU A 172 -21.78 50.78 -3.87
N SER A 173 -21.30 51.28 -2.72
CA SER A 173 -21.87 52.47 -2.07
C SER A 173 -21.84 53.68 -2.99
N PHE A 174 -20.72 53.91 -3.67
CA PHE A 174 -20.55 55.03 -4.59
C PHE A 174 -21.48 54.94 -5.82
N VAL A 175 -21.66 53.74 -6.38
CA VAL A 175 -22.60 53.52 -7.49
C VAL A 175 -24.04 53.76 -7.06
N VAL A 176 -24.42 53.32 -5.87
CA VAL A 176 -25.76 53.57 -5.31
C VAL A 176 -26.01 55.07 -5.12
N GLU A 177 -25.02 55.80 -4.58
CA GLU A 177 -25.11 57.26 -4.43
C GLU A 177 -25.26 57.97 -5.78
N LEU A 178 -24.50 57.57 -6.80
CA LEU A 178 -24.62 58.13 -8.15
C LEU A 178 -26.01 57.89 -8.76
N ILE A 179 -26.57 56.70 -8.57
CA ILE A 179 -27.93 56.38 -9.03
C ILE A 179 -28.95 57.26 -8.29
N ILE A 180 -28.85 57.39 -6.98
CA ILE A 180 -29.78 58.21 -6.18
C ILE A 180 -29.71 59.68 -6.63
N ILE A 181 -28.50 60.23 -6.83
CA ILE A 181 -28.31 61.60 -7.31
C ILE A 181 -28.87 61.78 -8.72
N SER A 182 -28.71 60.78 -9.60
CA SER A 182 -29.25 60.82 -10.98
C SER A 182 -30.77 60.73 -11.05
N PHE A 183 -31.44 60.17 -10.05
CA PHE A 183 -32.90 60.01 -10.01
C PHE A 183 -33.60 61.07 -9.15
N LEU A 184 -32.88 61.92 -8.43
CA LEU A 184 -33.45 63.11 -7.79
C LEU A 184 -33.57 64.24 -8.84
N PRO A 185 -34.77 64.66 -9.24
CA PRO A 185 -34.93 65.86 -10.05
C PRO A 185 -34.53 67.08 -9.20
N GLN A 186 -33.64 67.93 -9.74
CA GLN A 186 -33.39 69.27 -9.19
C GLN A 186 -34.63 70.15 -9.32
#